data_AF-A0A316NLH1-F1
#
_entry.id   AF-A0A316NLH1-F1
#
_cell.length_a   1.000
_cell.length_b   1.000
_cell.length_c   1.000
_cell.angle_alpha   90.00
_cell.angle_beta   90.00
_cell.angle_gamma   90.00
#
_symmetry.space_group_name_H-M   'P 1'
#
loop_
_entity.id
_entity.type
_entity.pdbx_description
1 polymer ?
#
loop_
_entity_poly.entity_id
_entity_poly.type
_entity_poly.pdbx_seq_one_letter_code
_entity_poly.pdbx_strand_id
1 'polypeptide(L)'
;MNLYLRYFNQETLVHSVEDAYEFLASIPDVHIDNAMKKDLKAFAESTVVYPKRYKIMPKVYFIVIKTTAETMEEFKANNKKGQQSVSSQIKNERQMELNEEKPGWYEGSLTFKRVIPIPGTGKFQYRDTLFVAQVKAANPQECYSRIIQHLRNRQDVDLRSQFPSAKGKNFSYKYLGENPVLGTPEK
;
A
#
# COMPACT_ATOMS: atom_id res chain seq x y z
N MET A 1 25.93 7.06 -14.98
CA MET A 1 25.07 6.38 -13.99
C MET A 1 23.77 6.07 -14.69
N ASN A 2 23.27 4.84 -14.58
CA ASN A 2 22.13 4.38 -15.36
C ASN A 2 20.83 4.92 -14.73
N LEU A 3 19.80 5.11 -15.55
CA LEU A 3 18.51 5.63 -15.14
C LEU A 3 17.44 4.58 -15.43
N TYR A 4 16.70 4.22 -14.40
CA TYR A 4 15.44 3.50 -14.56
C TYR A 4 14.29 4.50 -14.60
N LEU A 5 13.48 4.41 -15.64
CA LEU A 5 12.29 5.25 -15.83
C LEU A 5 11.04 4.39 -15.82
N ARG A 6 9.99 4.89 -15.18
CA ARG A 6 8.68 4.24 -15.16
C ARG A 6 7.55 5.23 -15.33
N TYR A 7 6.71 4.99 -16.33
CA TYR A 7 5.43 5.64 -16.57
C TYR A 7 4.33 4.57 -16.63
N PHE A 8 3.50 4.47 -15.59
CA PHE A 8 2.50 3.39 -15.42
C PHE A 8 3.09 1.97 -15.63
N ASN A 9 2.75 1.34 -16.75
CA ASN A 9 3.16 -0.01 -17.15
C ASN A 9 4.34 0.00 -18.12
N GLN A 10 4.76 1.18 -18.59
CA GLN A 10 5.93 1.34 -19.45
C GLN A 10 7.14 1.65 -18.57
N GLU A 11 8.18 0.86 -18.72
CA GLU A 11 9.42 1.00 -17.96
C GLU A 11 10.61 0.70 -18.85
N THR A 12 11.73 1.37 -18.56
CA THR A 12 12.98 1.15 -19.26
C THR A 12 14.16 1.39 -18.32
N LEU A 13 15.30 0.82 -18.68
CA LEU A 13 16.60 1.14 -18.12
C LEU A 13 17.44 1.72 -19.24
N VAL A 14 17.97 2.92 -19.01
CA VAL A 14 18.79 3.63 -19.99
C VAL A 14 20.13 4.02 -19.39
N HIS A 15 21.13 4.16 -20.26
CA HIS A 15 22.51 4.43 -19.88
C HIS A 15 22.91 5.90 -20.09
N SER A 16 22.10 6.66 -20.82
CA SER A 16 22.27 8.09 -21.04
C SER A 16 20.98 8.88 -20.76
N VAL A 17 21.13 10.21 -20.62
CA VAL A 17 19.99 11.12 -20.44
C VAL A 17 19.24 11.31 -21.77
N GLU A 18 19.97 11.21 -22.88
CA GLU A 18 19.46 11.30 -24.24
C GLU A 18 18.47 10.16 -24.53
N ASP A 19 18.83 8.92 -24.19
CA ASP A 19 17.95 7.75 -24.31
C ASP A 19 16.70 7.89 -23.41
N ALA A 20 16.85 8.56 -22.26
CA ALA A 20 15.72 8.85 -21.37
C ALA A 20 14.71 9.79 -22.05
N TYR A 21 15.19 10.79 -22.80
CA TYR A 21 14.32 11.67 -23.57
C TYR A 21 13.63 10.95 -24.72
N GLU A 22 14.34 10.07 -25.42
CA GLU A 22 13.78 9.29 -26.52
C GLU A 22 12.66 8.36 -26.02
N PHE A 23 12.91 7.64 -24.93
CA PHE A 23 11.88 6.81 -24.27
C PHE A 23 10.65 7.64 -23.91
N LEU A 24 10.84 8.78 -23.24
CA LEU A 24 9.69 9.58 -22.82
C LEU A 24 8.94 10.21 -24.01
N ALA A 25 9.64 10.57 -25.09
CA ALA A 25 9.05 11.07 -26.32
C ALA A 25 8.29 9.97 -27.08
N SER A 26 8.67 8.70 -26.92
CA SER A 26 7.94 7.56 -27.50
C SER A 26 6.55 7.34 -26.89
N ILE A 27 6.26 7.94 -25.74
CA ILE A 27 4.99 7.78 -25.02
C ILE A 27 4.02 8.88 -25.46
N PRO A 28 2.92 8.56 -26.17
CA PRO A 28 2.02 9.58 -26.74
C PRO A 28 1.43 10.56 -25.71
N ASP A 29 1.20 10.09 -24.49
CA ASP A 29 0.57 10.86 -23.41
C ASP A 29 1.56 11.72 -22.62
N VAL A 30 2.87 11.62 -22.89
CA VAL A 30 3.92 12.28 -22.13
C VAL A 30 4.48 13.46 -22.90
N HIS A 31 4.09 14.66 -22.48
CA HIS A 31 4.65 15.90 -23.00
C HIS A 31 5.73 16.40 -22.05
N ILE A 32 6.98 16.44 -22.51
CA ILE A 32 8.12 16.93 -21.72
C ILE A 32 8.55 18.29 -22.24
N ASP A 33 8.45 19.29 -21.39
CA ASP A 33 8.93 20.63 -21.68
C ASP A 33 10.47 20.76 -21.50
N ASN A 34 11.03 21.87 -21.97
CA ASN A 34 12.47 22.12 -21.84
C ASN A 34 12.94 22.26 -20.38
N ALA A 35 12.05 22.67 -19.47
CA ALA A 35 12.37 22.80 -18.06
C ALA A 35 12.58 21.42 -17.41
N MET A 36 11.69 20.47 -17.70
CA MET A 36 11.76 19.08 -17.27
C MET A 36 12.99 18.38 -17.85
N LYS A 37 13.34 18.63 -19.12
CA LYS A 37 14.59 18.11 -19.70
C LYS A 37 15.81 18.61 -18.93
N LYS A 38 15.90 19.94 -18.72
CA LYS A 38 17.00 20.53 -17.95
C LYS A 38 17.08 19.96 -16.52
N ASP A 39 15.95 19.78 -15.87
CA ASP A 39 15.85 19.23 -14.52
C ASP A 39 16.21 17.73 -14.47
N LEU A 40 15.86 16.95 -15.49
CA LEU A 40 16.27 15.54 -15.62
C LEU A 40 17.77 15.41 -15.82
N LYS A 41 18.36 16.26 -16.67
CA LYS A 41 19.82 16.32 -16.84
C LYS A 41 20.52 16.70 -15.53
N ALA A 42 20.07 17.77 -14.88
CA ALA A 42 20.61 18.19 -13.58
C ALA A 42 20.42 17.10 -12.51
N PHE A 43 19.29 16.40 -12.52
CA PHE A 43 19.07 15.25 -11.64
C PHE A 43 20.09 14.16 -11.93
N ALA A 44 20.29 13.74 -13.18
CA ALA A 44 21.24 12.70 -13.55
C ALA A 44 22.68 13.03 -13.10
N GLU A 45 23.11 14.29 -13.27
CA GLU A 45 24.45 14.77 -12.90
C GLU A 45 24.62 15.03 -11.40
N SER A 46 23.53 15.22 -10.65
CA SER A 46 23.60 15.49 -9.20
C SER A 46 24.08 14.29 -8.39
N THR A 47 24.44 14.52 -7.13
CA THR A 47 24.72 13.46 -6.14
C THR A 47 23.46 12.88 -5.48
N VAL A 48 22.28 13.37 -5.86
CA VAL A 48 21.00 12.94 -5.28
C VAL A 48 20.69 11.50 -5.70
N VAL A 49 20.48 10.62 -4.71
CA VAL A 49 20.23 9.18 -4.93
C VAL A 49 18.78 8.75 -4.78
N TYR A 50 17.91 9.61 -4.22
CA TYR A 50 16.50 9.23 -4.01
C TYR A 50 15.68 9.31 -5.32
N PRO A 51 14.67 8.43 -5.50
CA PRO A 51 13.77 8.49 -6.65
C PRO A 51 13.11 9.86 -6.82
N LYS A 52 13.17 10.42 -8.02
CA LYS A 52 12.52 11.69 -8.34
C LYS A 52 11.25 11.45 -9.14
N ARG A 53 10.18 12.17 -8.80
CA ARG A 53 8.88 12.08 -9.48
C ARG A 53 8.66 13.33 -10.30
N TYR A 54 8.33 13.14 -11.58
CA TYR A 54 8.04 14.21 -12.53
C TYR A 54 6.56 14.20 -12.84
N LYS A 55 5.84 15.24 -12.41
CA LYS A 55 4.41 15.39 -12.61
C LYS A 55 4.13 15.97 -13.98
N ILE A 56 3.41 15.23 -14.83
CA ILE A 56 3.03 15.67 -16.18
C ILE A 56 1.60 16.25 -16.17
N MET A 57 0.68 15.62 -15.43
CA MET A 57 -0.72 16.09 -15.28
C MET A 57 -1.22 15.86 -13.84
N PRO A 58 -2.41 16.38 -13.46
CA PRO A 58 -3.03 16.00 -12.19
C PRO A 58 -3.15 14.46 -12.09
N LYS A 59 -2.52 13.87 -11.06
CA LYS A 59 -2.44 12.41 -10.80
C LYS A 59 -1.59 11.60 -11.79
N VAL A 60 -0.91 12.22 -12.75
CA VAL A 60 -0.05 11.53 -13.73
C VAL A 60 1.40 11.98 -13.56
N TYR A 61 2.29 11.01 -13.35
CA TYR A 61 3.72 11.26 -13.18
C TYR A 61 4.53 10.06 -13.70
N PHE A 62 5.79 10.31 -14.03
CA PHE A 62 6.80 9.25 -14.15
C PHE A 62 7.81 9.34 -13.01
N ILE A 63 8.46 8.21 -12.72
CA ILE A 63 9.51 8.12 -11.72
C ILE A 63 10.83 7.90 -12.43
N VAL A 64 11.89 8.56 -11.95
CA VAL A 64 13.27 8.32 -12.35
C VAL A 64 14.07 7.86 -11.15
N ILE A 65 14.78 6.75 -11.29
CA ILE A 65 15.63 6.15 -10.26
C ILE A 65 17.04 6.02 -10.83
N LYS A 66 18.03 6.53 -10.11
CA LYS A 66 19.42 6.28 -10.47
C LYS A 66 19.83 4.89 -10.01
N THR A 67 20.57 4.18 -10.84
CA THR A 67 21.02 2.84 -10.52
C THR A 67 22.37 2.56 -11.14
N THR A 68 23.07 1.58 -10.56
CA THR A 68 24.28 0.98 -11.09
C THR A 68 23.99 -0.32 -11.83
N ALA A 69 22.73 -0.75 -11.91
CA ALA A 69 22.34 -1.95 -12.63
C ALA A 69 22.54 -1.74 -14.14
N GLU A 70 23.09 -2.75 -14.82
CA GLU A 70 23.33 -2.71 -16.27
C GLU A 70 22.15 -3.26 -17.07
N THR A 71 21.31 -4.10 -16.45
CA THR A 71 20.13 -4.69 -17.09
C THR A 71 18.85 -4.47 -16.27
N MET A 72 17.71 -4.50 -16.95
CA MET A 72 16.38 -4.45 -16.30
C MET A 72 16.18 -5.57 -15.29
N GLU A 73 16.73 -6.75 -15.57
CA GLU A 73 16.66 -7.92 -14.70
C GLU A 73 17.43 -7.71 -13.40
N GLU A 74 18.66 -7.18 -13.50
CA GLU A 74 19.49 -6.85 -12.35
C GLU A 74 18.84 -5.77 -11.48
N PHE A 75 18.31 -4.71 -12.10
CA PHE A 75 17.59 -3.65 -11.40
C PHE A 75 16.40 -4.19 -10.61
N LYS A 76 15.59 -5.05 -11.24
CA LYS A 76 14.43 -5.69 -10.59
C LYS A 76 14.87 -6.66 -9.49
N ALA A 77 15.95 -7.41 -9.68
CA ALA A 77 16.49 -8.33 -8.68
C ALA A 77 17.01 -7.59 -7.44
N ASN A 78 17.68 -6.45 -7.61
CA ASN A 78 18.18 -5.64 -6.50
C ASN A 78 17.04 -4.97 -5.71
N ASN A 79 15.96 -4.56 -6.40
CA ASN A 79 14.75 -4.08 -5.74
C ASN A 79 14.02 -5.21 -4.97
N LYS A 80 14.13 -6.46 -5.46
CA LYS A 80 13.66 -7.65 -4.73
C LYS A 80 14.52 -7.96 -3.51
N LYS A 81 15.84 -7.76 -3.52
CA LYS A 81 16.70 -7.99 -2.34
C LYS A 81 16.37 -7.08 -1.16
N GLY A 82 15.87 -5.86 -1.40
CA GLY A 82 15.37 -4.96 -0.36
C GLY A 82 13.98 -5.32 0.21
N GLN A 83 13.25 -6.26 -0.40
CA GLN A 83 11.87 -6.60 -0.02
C GLN A 83 11.52 -8.10 0.00
N GLN A 84 12.39 -9.01 -0.43
CA GLN A 84 12.09 -10.45 -0.60
C GLN A 84 13.34 -11.27 -0.31
N SER A 85 13.42 -11.84 0.89
CA SER A 85 13.36 -13.30 0.98
C SER A 85 12.34 -13.82 2.00
N VAL A 86 11.98 -13.02 3.01
CA VAL A 86 11.06 -13.46 4.09
C VAL A 86 9.60 -13.02 3.84
N SER A 87 9.39 -11.89 3.16
CA SER A 87 8.07 -11.26 3.09
C SER A 87 7.08 -11.93 2.12
N SER A 88 7.56 -12.58 1.06
CA SER A 88 6.72 -13.24 0.05
C SER A 88 6.20 -14.60 0.50
N GLN A 89 7.00 -15.36 1.26
CA GLN A 89 6.54 -16.61 1.90
C GLN A 89 5.51 -16.30 3.00
N ILE A 90 5.82 -15.38 3.92
CA ILE A 90 4.90 -14.96 4.99
C ILE A 90 3.58 -14.39 4.44
N LYS A 91 3.62 -13.63 3.33
CA LYS A 91 2.39 -13.10 2.70
C LYS A 91 1.51 -14.19 2.08
N ASN A 92 2.10 -15.27 1.59
CA ASN A 92 1.37 -16.42 1.06
C ASN A 92 0.83 -17.30 2.19
N GLU A 93 1.63 -17.57 3.22
CA GLU A 93 1.23 -18.32 4.42
C GLU A 93 0.07 -17.65 5.13
N ARG A 94 0.17 -16.33 5.42
CA ARG A 94 -0.92 -15.58 6.05
C ARG A 94 -2.18 -15.52 5.20
N GLN A 95 -2.07 -15.56 3.86
CA GLN A 95 -3.25 -15.63 3.01
C GLN A 95 -3.91 -17.02 3.08
N MET A 96 -3.13 -18.09 3.18
CA MET A 96 -3.65 -19.44 3.39
C MET A 96 -4.33 -19.57 4.75
N GLU A 97 -3.68 -19.10 5.83
CA GLU A 97 -4.26 -19.07 7.18
C GLU A 97 -5.58 -18.29 7.25
N LEU A 98 -5.65 -17.12 6.58
CA LEU A 98 -6.88 -16.32 6.54
C LEU A 98 -8.04 -17.02 5.83
N ASN A 99 -7.72 -17.88 4.86
CA ASN A 99 -8.71 -18.63 4.08
C ASN A 99 -8.96 -20.04 4.62
N GLU A 100 -8.30 -20.45 5.69
CA GLU A 100 -8.50 -21.76 6.32
C GLU A 100 -9.95 -21.86 6.81
N GLU A 101 -10.72 -22.78 6.22
CA GLU A 101 -12.11 -23.02 6.60
C GLU A 101 -12.17 -23.70 7.96
N LYS A 102 -12.55 -22.92 8.97
CA LYS A 102 -12.72 -23.39 10.34
C LYS A 102 -13.92 -22.70 10.98
N PRO A 103 -15.15 -23.11 10.62
CA PRO A 103 -16.35 -22.42 11.08
C PRO A 103 -16.46 -22.35 12.60
N GLY A 104 -16.81 -21.18 13.12
CA GLY A 104 -16.99 -20.97 14.55
C GLY A 104 -16.99 -19.50 14.93
N TRP A 105 -16.77 -19.22 16.21
CA TRP A 105 -16.60 -17.87 16.71
C TRP A 105 -15.14 -17.45 16.68
N TYR A 106 -14.92 -16.22 16.25
CA TYR A 106 -13.62 -15.58 16.23
C TYR A 106 -13.68 -14.28 17.01
N GLU A 107 -12.70 -14.01 17.85
CA GLU A 107 -12.43 -12.66 18.33
C GLU A 107 -11.53 -11.97 17.30
N GLY A 108 -12.08 -11.01 16.56
CA GLY A 108 -11.33 -10.19 15.62
C GLY A 108 -10.98 -8.84 16.25
N SER A 109 -9.72 -8.43 16.12
CA SER A 109 -9.19 -7.16 16.59
C SER A 109 -8.64 -6.37 15.40
N LEU A 110 -9.12 -5.14 15.23
CA LEU A 110 -8.80 -4.27 14.11
C LEU A 110 -8.42 -2.87 14.60
N THR A 111 -7.21 -2.43 14.27
CA THR A 111 -6.77 -1.04 14.47
C THR A 111 -6.89 -0.27 13.15
N PHE A 112 -7.78 0.71 13.08
CA PHE A 112 -8.02 1.49 11.87
C PHE A 112 -7.88 3.00 12.12
N LYS A 113 -7.67 3.77 11.06
CA LYS A 113 -7.57 5.23 11.13
C LYS A 113 -8.98 5.81 11.04
N ARG A 114 -9.59 6.14 12.18
CA ARG A 114 -10.91 6.78 12.25
C ARG A 114 -10.76 8.27 11.95
N VAL A 115 -11.61 8.79 11.08
CA VAL A 115 -11.74 10.22 10.86
C VAL A 115 -12.63 10.83 11.93
N ILE A 116 -12.12 11.88 12.59
CA ILE A 116 -12.81 12.61 13.65
C ILE A 116 -12.86 14.09 13.25
N PRO A 117 -14.04 14.74 13.23
CA PRO A 117 -14.14 16.18 13.01
C PRO A 117 -13.54 16.94 14.21
N ILE A 118 -12.83 18.03 13.94
CA ILE A 118 -12.35 18.95 14.97
C ILE A 118 -13.42 20.05 15.13
N PRO A 119 -14.14 20.09 16.26
CA PRO A 119 -15.24 21.05 16.48
C PRO A 119 -14.79 22.49 16.22
N GLY A 120 -15.64 23.27 15.55
CA GLY A 120 -15.40 24.70 15.30
C GLY A 120 -14.38 25.04 14.19
N THR A 121 -13.68 24.06 13.61
CA THR A 121 -12.62 24.34 12.60
C THR A 121 -12.97 23.89 11.18
N GLY A 122 -14.01 23.06 11.01
CA GLY A 122 -14.30 22.39 9.73
C GLY A 122 -13.24 21.40 9.26
N LYS A 123 -12.19 21.15 10.07
CA LYS A 123 -11.08 20.25 9.76
C LYS A 123 -11.36 18.86 10.33
N PHE A 124 -10.62 17.88 9.80
CA PHE A 124 -10.70 16.48 10.19
C PHE A 124 -9.32 15.97 10.59
N GLN A 125 -9.27 15.06 11.55
CA GLN A 125 -8.06 14.37 11.96
C GLN A 125 -8.25 12.85 11.86
N TYR A 126 -7.16 12.15 11.56
CA TYR A 126 -7.11 10.68 11.62
C TYR A 126 -6.59 10.25 12.98
N ARG A 127 -7.32 9.36 13.65
CA ARG A 127 -6.93 8.77 14.93
C ARG A 127 -6.91 7.25 14.83
N ASP A 128 -5.83 6.63 15.32
CA ASP A 128 -5.81 5.18 15.50
C ASP A 128 -6.88 4.76 16.49
N THR A 129 -7.75 3.86 16.05
CA THR A 129 -8.89 3.36 16.83
C THR A 129 -8.87 1.84 16.81
N LEU A 130 -8.83 1.24 18.00
CA LEU A 130 -8.96 -0.20 18.19
C LEU A 130 -10.45 -0.57 18.22
N PHE A 131 -10.81 -1.60 17.46
CA PHE A 131 -12.12 -2.22 17.50
C PHE A 131 -11.95 -3.73 17.70
N VAL A 132 -12.64 -4.29 18.68
CA VAL A 132 -12.61 -5.73 18.98
C VAL A 132 -14.05 -6.23 18.99
N ALA A 133 -14.30 -7.36 18.34
CA ALA A 133 -15.61 -7.98 18.32
C ALA A 133 -15.49 -9.50 18.21
N GLN A 134 -16.44 -10.20 18.83
CA GLN A 134 -16.65 -11.63 18.61
C GLN A 134 -17.62 -11.81 17.45
N VAL A 135 -17.18 -12.54 16.42
CA VAL A 135 -17.87 -12.69 15.15
C VAL A 135 -17.95 -14.17 14.79
N LYS A 136 -19.17 -14.65 14.57
CA LYS A 136 -19.39 -15.97 13.96
C LYS A 136 -19.01 -15.89 12.47
N ALA A 137 -18.10 -16.73 12.02
CA ALA A 137 -17.57 -16.74 10.66
C ALA A 137 -17.11 -18.15 10.25
N ALA A 138 -17.02 -18.42 8.94
CA ALA A 138 -16.49 -19.66 8.39
C ALA A 138 -14.96 -19.72 8.41
N ASN A 139 -14.29 -18.56 8.35
CA ASN A 139 -12.84 -18.42 8.37
C ASN A 139 -12.42 -17.02 8.86
N PRO A 140 -11.13 -16.78 9.14
CA PRO A 140 -10.65 -15.47 9.58
C PRO A 140 -10.87 -14.34 8.57
N GLN A 141 -10.83 -14.63 7.27
CA GLN A 141 -11.09 -13.65 6.21
C GLN A 141 -12.53 -13.14 6.23
N GLU A 142 -13.50 -14.03 6.50
CA GLU A 142 -14.90 -13.65 6.68
C GLU A 142 -15.09 -12.86 7.98
N CYS A 143 -14.43 -13.25 9.07
CA CYS A 143 -14.42 -12.47 10.32
C CYS A 143 -14.00 -11.01 10.07
N TYR A 144 -12.86 -10.81 9.39
CA TYR A 144 -12.41 -9.47 8.97
C TYR A 144 -13.48 -8.74 8.15
N SER A 145 -14.04 -9.41 7.13
CA SER A 145 -14.99 -8.80 6.20
C SER A 145 -16.27 -8.34 6.91
N ARG A 146 -16.79 -9.14 7.84
CA ARG A 146 -17.95 -8.79 8.68
C ARG A 146 -17.65 -7.61 9.60
N ILE A 147 -16.45 -7.54 10.20
CA ILE A 147 -16.03 -6.37 11.00
C ILE A 147 -15.99 -5.10 10.15
N ILE A 148 -15.38 -5.15 8.97
CA ILE A 148 -15.31 -4.00 8.07
C ILE A 148 -16.70 -3.54 7.63
N GLN A 149 -17.57 -4.48 7.27
CA GLN A 149 -18.94 -4.17 6.89
C GLN A 149 -19.70 -3.51 8.05
N HIS A 150 -19.56 -4.03 9.27
CA HIS A 150 -20.16 -3.42 10.46
C HIS A 150 -19.66 -1.99 10.69
N LEU A 151 -18.34 -1.77 10.64
CA LEU A 151 -17.74 -0.46 10.86
C LEU A 151 -18.12 0.57 9.78
N ARG A 152 -18.27 0.16 8.52
CA ARG A 152 -18.72 1.05 7.44
C ARG A 152 -20.18 1.44 7.55
N ASN A 153 -21.01 0.60 8.17
CA ASN A 153 -22.44 0.85 8.35
C ASN A 153 -22.75 1.64 9.63
N ARG A 154 -21.76 1.92 10.46
CA ARG A 154 -21.91 2.72 11.68
C ARG A 154 -21.99 4.20 11.35
N GLN A 155 -23.03 4.86 11.85
CA GLN A 155 -23.22 6.30 11.67
C GLN A 155 -22.11 7.15 12.29
N ASP A 156 -21.44 6.66 13.33
CA ASP A 156 -20.35 7.36 14.00
C ASP A 156 -18.99 7.19 13.32
N VAL A 157 -18.90 6.40 12.25
CA VAL A 157 -17.67 6.18 11.48
C VAL A 157 -17.76 6.89 10.14
N ASP A 158 -17.00 7.96 9.98
CA ASP A 158 -16.96 8.72 8.74
C ASP A 158 -16.38 7.87 7.59
N LEU A 159 -16.97 8.00 6.39
CA LEU A 159 -16.62 7.24 5.18
C LEU A 159 -15.15 7.42 4.74
N ARG A 160 -14.49 8.51 5.15
CA ARG A 160 -13.06 8.76 4.88
C ARG A 160 -12.13 7.99 5.82
N SER A 161 -12.66 7.30 6.83
CA SER A 161 -11.87 6.43 7.71
C SER A 161 -11.16 5.35 6.90
N GLN A 162 -9.89 5.09 7.23
CA GLN A 162 -9.05 4.16 6.48
C GLN A 162 -8.94 2.84 7.22
N PHE A 163 -9.33 1.77 6.54
CA PHE A 163 -9.27 0.41 7.08
C PHE A 163 -8.02 -0.32 6.55
N PRO A 164 -7.25 -0.99 7.42
CA PRO A 164 -6.08 -1.75 7.00
C PRO A 164 -6.50 -3.05 6.32
N SER A 165 -5.61 -3.66 5.54
CA SER A 165 -5.84 -5.00 4.97
C SER A 165 -5.88 -6.09 6.06
N ALA A 166 -6.69 -7.13 5.85
CA ALA A 166 -6.69 -8.37 6.65
C ALA A 166 -5.29 -9.02 6.76
N LYS A 167 -4.46 -8.87 5.72
CA LYS A 167 -3.09 -9.39 5.71
C LYS A 167 -2.11 -8.53 6.51
N GLY A 168 -2.53 -7.32 6.91
CA GLY A 168 -1.68 -6.37 7.62
C GLY A 168 -1.54 -6.69 9.10
N LYS A 169 -0.55 -6.07 9.75
CA LYS A 169 -0.34 -6.21 11.20
C LYS A 169 -1.45 -5.62 12.07
N ASN A 170 -2.32 -4.81 11.48
CA ASN A 170 -3.38 -4.09 12.19
C ASN A 170 -4.69 -4.89 12.29
N PHE A 171 -4.71 -6.13 11.76
CA PHE A 171 -5.77 -7.09 12.01
C PHE A 171 -5.16 -8.33 12.66
N SER A 172 -5.77 -8.79 13.75
CA SER A 172 -5.48 -10.07 14.39
C SER A 172 -6.79 -10.78 14.72
N TYR A 173 -6.72 -12.10 14.87
CA TYR A 173 -7.89 -12.91 15.20
C TYR A 173 -7.51 -14.04 16.14
N LYS A 174 -8.49 -14.50 16.92
CA LYS A 174 -8.38 -15.68 17.78
C LYS A 174 -9.61 -16.55 17.59
N TYR A 175 -9.42 -17.82 17.28
CA TYR A 175 -10.52 -18.78 17.21
C TYR A 175 -10.99 -19.13 18.63
N LEU A 176 -12.31 -19.04 18.87
CA LEU A 176 -12.94 -19.27 20.17
C LEU A 176 -13.75 -20.58 20.23
N GLY A 177 -13.93 -21.28 19.11
CA GLY A 177 -14.76 -22.48 19.05
C GLY A 177 -16.21 -22.22 18.63
N GLU A 178 -17.04 -23.26 18.63
CA GLU A 178 -18.44 -23.17 18.19
C GLU A 178 -19.38 -22.54 19.24
N ASN A 179 -19.03 -22.67 20.52
CA ASN A 179 -19.77 -22.15 21.67
C ASN A 179 -18.83 -21.39 22.61
N PRO A 180 -18.45 -20.13 22.29
CA PRO A 180 -17.66 -19.33 23.21
C PRO A 180 -18.50 -19.06 24.46
N VAL A 181 -17.88 -19.23 25.62
CA VAL A 181 -18.45 -18.72 26.87
C VAL A 181 -18.44 -17.20 26.74
N LEU A 182 -19.59 -16.62 26.41
CA LEU A 182 -19.77 -15.17 26.42
C LEU A 182 -19.50 -14.71 27.86
N GLY A 183 -18.38 -14.02 28.06
CA GLY A 183 -18.08 -13.41 29.35
C GLY A 183 -19.27 -12.58 29.78
N THR A 184 -19.84 -12.92 30.94
CA THR A 184 -20.83 -12.08 31.61
C THR A 184 -20.28 -10.66 31.69
N PRO A 185 -21.04 -9.63 31.29
CA PRO A 185 -20.60 -8.26 31.51
C PRO A 185 -20.41 -8.07 33.02
N GLU A 186 -19.17 -7.83 33.46
CA GLU A 186 -18.95 -7.28 34.80
C GLU A 186 -19.73 -5.96 34.88
N LYS A 187 -20.59 -5.90 35.90
CA LYS A 187 -21.46 -4.76 36.20
C LYS A 187 -20.68 -3.53 36.62
#